data_AF-A0A1M6Y292-F1
#
_entry.id   AF-A0A1M6Y292-F1
#
_cell.length_a   1.000
_cell.length_b   1.000
_cell.length_c   1.000
_cell.angle_alpha   90.00
_cell.angle_beta   90.00
_cell.angle_gamma   90.00
#
_symmetry.space_group_name_H-M   'P 1'
#
loop_
_entity.id
_entity.type
_entity.pdbx_description
1 polymer ?
#
loop_
_entity_poly.entity_id
_entity_poly.type
_entity_poly.pdbx_seq_one_letter_code
_entity_poly.pdbx_strand_id
1 'polypeptide(L)'
;MEKRNVHIDSGIKGDRSIEGIFEKGFFWDVDPSRVFLKKNAGFIIDRILRWSNVPGALDRLEEIYPVGMIKRRAKAHRDIRSNEVFDILSSRYNIPKKDFLYYRSF
;
A
#
# COMPACT_ATOMS: atom_id res chain seq x y z
N MET A 1 0.10 19.53 -20.76
CA MET A 1 -0.26 18.13 -20.43
C MET A 1 -0.86 18.11 -19.04
N GLU A 2 -2.18 18.03 -18.98
CA GLU A 2 -2.95 18.12 -17.74
C GLU A 2 -2.87 16.77 -17.00
N LYS A 3 -2.20 16.74 -15.84
CA LYS A 3 -2.19 15.58 -14.96
C LYS A 3 -3.58 15.52 -14.30
N ARG A 4 -4.44 14.64 -14.79
CA ARG A 4 -5.71 14.33 -14.13
C ARG A 4 -5.37 13.70 -12.78
N ASN A 5 -5.49 14.49 -11.71
CA ASN A 5 -5.60 13.98 -10.35
C ASN A 5 -6.93 13.23 -10.27
N VAL A 6 -6.92 11.94 -10.53
CA VAL A 6 -8.05 11.07 -10.18
C VAL A 6 -7.99 10.86 -8.67
N HIS A 7 -8.38 11.89 -7.91
CA HIS A 7 -8.96 11.62 -6.60
C HIS A 7 -10.20 10.78 -6.89
N ILE A 8 -10.19 9.51 -6.51
CA ILE A 8 -11.38 8.68 -6.59
C ILE A 8 -12.44 9.37 -5.76
N ASP A 9 -13.41 9.95 -6.47
CA ASP A 9 -14.59 10.60 -5.94
C ASP A 9 -15.18 9.75 -4.82
N SER A 10 -15.42 10.41 -3.69
CA SER A 10 -16.18 9.92 -2.53
C SER A 10 -17.64 9.54 -2.84
N GLY A 11 -17.99 9.37 -4.12
CA GLY A 11 -19.35 9.15 -4.64
C GLY A 11 -19.75 7.71 -4.97
N ILE A 12 -18.93 6.69 -4.68
CA ILE A 12 -19.38 5.28 -4.83
C ILE A 12 -20.11 4.87 -3.54
N LYS A 13 -21.44 4.75 -3.62
CA LYS A 13 -22.25 4.09 -2.59
C LYS A 13 -21.76 2.64 -2.45
N GLY A 14 -21.25 2.29 -1.27
CA GLY A 14 -20.78 0.94 -0.94
C GLY A 14 -19.26 0.81 -0.86
N ASP A 15 -18.80 -0.04 0.05
CA ASP A 15 -17.41 -0.47 0.08
C ASP A 15 -17.19 -1.53 -1.02
N ARG A 16 -16.07 -1.46 -1.74
CA ARG A 16 -15.77 -2.36 -2.88
C ARG A 16 -14.79 -3.43 -2.43
N SER A 17 -14.92 -4.65 -2.95
CA SER A 17 -13.92 -5.70 -2.74
C SER A 17 -12.63 -5.39 -3.52
N ILE A 18 -11.53 -6.07 -3.18
CA ILE A 18 -10.25 -5.98 -3.90
C ILE A 18 -10.18 -6.89 -5.14
N GLU A 19 -11.23 -7.65 -5.41
CA GLU A 19 -11.30 -8.55 -6.57
C GLU A 19 -11.10 -7.79 -7.88
N GLY A 20 -10.14 -8.23 -8.69
CA GLY A 20 -9.77 -7.57 -9.95
C GLY A 20 -9.06 -6.22 -9.79
N ILE A 21 -8.78 -5.76 -8.57
CA ILE A 21 -8.09 -4.49 -8.30
C ILE A 21 -6.58 -4.71 -8.15
N PHE A 22 -6.21 -5.76 -7.43
CA PHE A 22 -4.82 -6.14 -7.16
C PHE A 22 -4.51 -7.52 -7.75
N GLU A 23 -3.24 -7.78 -8.06
CA GLU A 23 -2.81 -9.11 -8.45
C GLU A 23 -3.10 -10.13 -7.35
N LYS A 24 -3.60 -11.31 -7.74
CA LYS A 24 -3.95 -12.39 -6.80
C LYS A 24 -2.78 -12.78 -5.89
N GLY A 25 -1.54 -12.68 -6.40
CA GLY A 25 -0.33 -12.99 -5.65
C GLY A 25 -0.15 -12.17 -4.37
N PHE A 26 -0.63 -10.92 -4.32
CA PHE A 26 -0.53 -10.11 -3.11
C PHE A 26 -1.42 -10.62 -1.97
N PHE A 27 -2.52 -11.31 -2.31
CA PHE A 27 -3.57 -11.74 -1.39
C PHE A 27 -3.81 -13.25 -1.45
N TRP A 28 -2.75 -14.04 -1.67
CA TRP A 28 -2.82 -15.49 -1.91
C TRP A 28 -3.46 -16.31 -0.78
N ASP A 29 -3.49 -15.77 0.43
CA ASP A 29 -3.97 -16.41 1.66
C ASP A 29 -5.39 -15.98 2.04
N VAL A 30 -6.07 -15.17 1.22
CA VAL A 30 -7.42 -14.68 1.48
C VAL A 30 -8.27 -14.69 0.22
N ASP A 31 -9.59 -14.70 0.38
CA ASP A 31 -10.53 -14.53 -0.72
C ASP A 31 -10.68 -13.03 -1.08
N PRO A 32 -10.25 -12.57 -2.28
CA PRO A 32 -10.33 -11.17 -2.68
C PRO A 32 -11.76 -10.59 -2.68
N SER A 33 -12.79 -11.43 -2.88
CA SER A 33 -14.18 -10.99 -2.88
C SER A 33 -14.69 -10.59 -1.48
N ARG A 34 -13.98 -11.02 -0.43
CA ARG A 34 -14.33 -10.80 0.99
C ARG A 34 -13.47 -9.75 1.68
N VAL A 35 -12.52 -9.15 0.97
CA VAL A 35 -11.64 -8.10 1.48
C VAL A 35 -12.02 -6.79 0.82
N PHE A 36 -12.43 -5.80 1.62
CA PHE A 36 -13.02 -4.56 1.14
C PHE A 36 -12.11 -3.36 1.37
N LEU A 37 -12.08 -2.44 0.40
CA LEU A 37 -11.15 -1.31 0.36
C LEU A 37 -11.22 -0.43 1.62
N LYS A 38 -12.41 -0.07 2.11
CA LYS A 38 -12.55 0.80 3.28
C LYS A 38 -12.44 0.01 4.58
N LYS A 39 -13.19 -1.09 4.71
CA LYS A 39 -13.23 -1.92 5.92
C LYS A 39 -11.88 -2.56 6.25
N ASN A 40 -11.13 -2.94 5.23
CA ASN A 40 -9.84 -3.64 5.36
C ASN A 40 -8.65 -2.76 4.94
N ALA A 41 -8.81 -1.44 4.90
CA ALA A 41 -7.77 -0.51 4.41
C ALA A 41 -6.39 -0.75 5.03
N GLY A 42 -6.32 -0.92 6.36
CA GLY A 42 -5.06 -1.17 7.05
C GLY A 42 -4.37 -2.45 6.57
N PHE A 43 -5.12 -3.55 6.50
CA PHE A 43 -4.64 -4.84 6.01
C PHE A 43 -4.15 -4.77 4.56
N ILE A 44 -4.92 -4.12 3.68
CA ILE A 44 -4.58 -3.96 2.27
C ILE A 44 -3.28 -3.15 2.11
N ILE A 45 -3.19 -2.00 2.80
CA ILE A 45 -1.99 -1.16 2.77
C ILE A 45 -0.78 -1.93 3.27
N ASP A 46 -0.88 -2.55 4.45
CA ASP A 46 0.24 -3.30 5.04
C ASP A 46 0.68 -4.44 4.10
N ARG A 47 -0.27 -5.17 3.50
CA ARG A 47 0.04 -6.22 2.52
C ARG A 47 0.81 -5.70 1.31
N ILE A 48 0.36 -4.61 0.70
CA ILE A 48 1.01 -4.07 -0.50
C ILE A 48 2.37 -3.45 -0.16
N LEU A 49 2.52 -2.81 1.00
CA LEU A 49 3.81 -2.28 1.45
C LEU A 49 4.87 -3.37 1.60
N ARG A 50 4.47 -4.58 2.05
CA ARG A 50 5.37 -5.74 2.11
C ARG A 50 5.88 -6.17 0.73
N TRP A 51 5.09 -5.96 -0.32
CA TRP A 51 5.38 -6.36 -1.69
C TRP A 51 5.70 -5.17 -2.61
N SER A 52 6.20 -4.07 -2.04
CA SER A 52 6.47 -2.84 -2.80
C SER A 52 7.57 -2.99 -3.85
N ASN A 53 8.36 -4.07 -3.79
CA ASN A 53 9.35 -4.43 -4.80
C ASN A 53 8.73 -5.01 -6.07
N VAL A 54 7.45 -5.37 -6.05
CA VAL A 54 6.71 -5.75 -7.26
C VAL A 54 6.33 -4.47 -8.03
N PRO A 55 6.71 -4.35 -9.32
CA PRO A 55 6.37 -3.17 -10.13
C PRO A 55 4.86 -2.87 -10.14
N GLY A 56 4.50 -1.59 -10.04
CA GLY A 56 3.10 -1.14 -10.08
C GLY A 56 2.31 -1.33 -8.78
N ALA A 57 2.82 -2.08 -7.81
CA ALA A 57 2.11 -2.35 -6.55
C ALA A 57 1.77 -1.06 -5.78
N LEU A 58 2.75 -0.16 -5.65
CA LEU A 58 2.58 1.12 -4.96
C LEU A 58 1.71 2.10 -5.76
N ASP A 59 1.82 2.11 -7.09
CA ASP A 59 1.01 3.00 -7.94
C ASP A 59 -0.49 2.70 -7.73
N ARG A 60 -0.86 1.41 -7.74
CA ARG A 60 -2.24 1.00 -7.48
C ARG A 60 -2.72 1.35 -6.08
N LEU A 61 -1.82 1.27 -5.09
CA LEU A 61 -2.15 1.64 -3.71
C LEU A 61 -2.42 3.14 -3.57
N GLU A 62 -1.63 3.97 -4.25
CA GLU A 62 -1.71 5.43 -4.25
C GLU A 62 -2.95 5.97 -5.00
N GLU A 63 -3.46 5.23 -5.98
CA GLU A 63 -4.75 5.52 -6.62
C GLU A 63 -5.94 5.37 -5.66
N ILE A 64 -5.81 4.52 -4.65
CA ILE A 64 -6.93 4.12 -3.77
C ILE A 64 -6.88 4.84 -2.43
N TYR A 65 -5.69 4.96 -1.83
CA TYR A 65 -5.53 5.50 -0.49
C TYR A 65 -4.70 6.79 -0.50
N PRO A 66 -5.04 7.76 0.37
CA PRO A 66 -4.23 8.96 0.52
C PRO A 66 -2.79 8.62 0.92
N VAL A 67 -1.82 9.24 0.25
CA VAL A 67 -0.38 9.03 0.52
C VAL A 67 -0.04 9.22 2.00
N GLY A 68 -0.65 10.18 2.70
CA GLY A 68 -0.43 10.38 4.14
C GLY A 68 -0.79 9.16 4.99
N MET A 69 -1.84 8.43 4.62
CA MET A 69 -2.25 7.19 5.30
C MET A 69 -1.24 6.06 5.03
N ILE A 70 -0.78 5.94 3.77
CA ILE A 70 0.24 4.96 3.36
C ILE A 70 1.54 5.21 4.13
N LYS A 71 2.02 6.47 4.19
CA LYS A 71 3.23 6.85 4.93
C LYS A 71 3.15 6.49 6.41
N ARG A 72 2.03 6.79 7.06
CA ARG A 72 1.81 6.47 8.48
C ARG A 72 1.87 4.96 8.71
N ARG A 73 1.25 4.17 7.83
CA ARG A 73 1.28 2.71 7.89
C ARG A 73 2.69 2.16 7.64
N ALA A 74 3.39 2.66 6.63
CA ALA A 74 4.76 2.26 6.32
C ALA A 74 5.72 2.45 7.49
N LYS A 75 5.68 3.62 8.17
CA LYS A 75 6.52 3.87 9.37
C LYS A 75 6.22 2.90 10.51
N ALA A 76 4.96 2.52 10.70
CA ALA A 76 4.51 1.64 11.77
C ALA A 76 4.50 0.14 11.41
N HIS A 77 4.90 -0.21 10.18
CA HIS A 77 4.79 -1.57 9.65
C HIS A 77 5.79 -2.52 10.32
N ARG A 78 5.32 -3.70 10.75
CA ARG A 78 6.12 -4.65 11.55
C ARG A 78 6.73 -5.79 10.76
N ASP A 79 6.17 -6.07 9.58
CA ASP A 79 6.48 -7.27 8.81
C ASP A 79 7.26 -7.00 7.51
N ILE A 80 7.84 -5.80 7.37
CA ILE A 80 8.83 -5.55 6.31
C ILE A 80 10.19 -6.06 6.83
N ARG A 81 10.80 -6.98 6.08
CA ARG A 81 12.06 -7.63 6.44
C ARG A 81 13.15 -7.48 5.37
N SER A 82 12.84 -6.84 4.25
CA SER A 82 13.77 -6.65 3.14
C SER A 82 14.31 -5.22 3.12
N ASN A 83 15.64 -5.08 3.06
CA ASN A 83 16.31 -3.78 2.88
C ASN A 83 15.89 -3.12 1.57
N GLU A 84 15.70 -3.90 0.51
CA GLU A 84 15.20 -3.41 -0.78
C GLU A 84 13.83 -2.73 -0.63
N VAL A 85 12.91 -3.35 0.12
CA VAL A 85 11.59 -2.77 0.39
C VAL A 85 11.72 -1.47 1.18
N PHE A 86 12.58 -1.41 2.20
CA PHE A 86 12.84 -0.17 2.93
C PHE A 86 13.41 0.93 2.03
N ASP A 87 14.27 0.59 1.08
CA ASP A 87 14.88 1.54 0.15
C ASP A 87 13.85 2.10 -0.82
N ILE A 88 13.00 1.23 -1.37
CA ILE A 88 11.88 1.61 -2.23
C ILE A 88 10.93 2.55 -1.49
N LEU A 89 10.49 2.18 -0.29
CA LEU A 89 9.54 2.98 0.48
C LEU A 89 10.16 4.30 0.96
N SER A 90 11.44 4.28 1.34
CA SER A 90 12.20 5.48 1.72
C SER A 90 12.24 6.47 0.58
N SER A 91 12.62 6.00 -0.62
CA SER A 91 12.72 6.80 -1.83
C SER A 91 11.35 7.31 -2.30
N ARG A 92 10.37 6.40 -2.46
CA ARG A 92 9.04 6.72 -2.98
C ARG A 92 8.30 7.75 -2.12
N TYR A 93 8.44 7.66 -0.80
CA TYR A 93 7.66 8.48 0.13
C TYR A 93 8.47 9.54 0.88
N ASN A 94 9.76 9.69 0.57
CA ASN A 94 10.70 10.53 1.29
C ASN A 94 10.61 10.30 2.81
N ILE A 95 10.78 9.03 3.21
CA ILE A 95 10.79 8.60 4.61
C ILE A 95 12.24 8.26 4.97
N PRO A 96 12.86 8.92 5.96
CA PRO A 96 14.17 8.51 6.45
C PRO A 96 14.13 7.06 6.95
N LYS A 97 15.13 6.22 6.59
CA LYS A 97 15.09 4.78 6.96
C LYS A 97 14.98 4.55 8.48
N LYS A 98 15.58 5.43 9.27
CA LYS A 98 15.48 5.42 10.75
C LYS A 98 14.06 5.62 11.31
N ASP A 99 13.14 6.14 10.50
CA ASP A 99 11.75 6.34 10.89
C ASP A 99 10.90 5.07 10.70
N PHE A 100 11.42 4.03 10.04
CA PHE A 100 10.75 2.74 9.97
C PHE A 100 10.98 1.95 11.25
N LEU A 101 9.89 1.49 11.87
CA LEU A 101 9.92 0.83 13.17
C LEU A 101 10.88 -0.38 13.26
N TYR A 102 11.05 -1.14 12.17
CA TYR A 102 11.86 -2.37 12.15
C TYR A 102 13.03 -2.33 11.16
N TYR A 103 13.40 -1.15 10.67
CA TYR A 103 14.63 -1.04 9.87
C TYR A 103 15.85 -1.33 10.75
N ARG A 104 16.70 -2.26 10.30
CA ARG A 104 17.98 -2.58 10.94
C ARG A 104 19.09 -2.31 9.93
N SER A 105 19.97 -1.37 10.25
CA SER A 105 21.23 -1.22 9.53
C SER A 105 22.14 -2.36 9.97
N PHE A 106 22.56 -3.20 9.04
CA PHE A 106 23.64 -4.18 9.25
C PHE A 106 24.92 -3.64 8.60
#